data_AF-A5UQ09-F1
#
_entry.id   AF-A5UQ09-F1
#
_cell.length_a   1.000
_cell.length_b   1.000
_cell.length_c   1.000
_cell.angle_alpha   90.00
_cell.angle_beta   90.00
_cell.angle_gamma   90.00
#
_symmetry.space_group_name_H-M   'P 1'
#
loop_
_entity.id
_entity.type
_entity.pdbx_description
1 polymer ?
#
loop_
_entity_poly.entity_id
_entity_poly.type
_entity_poly.pdbx_seq_one_letter_code
_entity_poly.pdbx_strand_id
1 'polypeptide(L)'
;MNGTPEIVIYEGGEARVEVRVERENVWLSLQQLADLFGRDKSVISRHLRNIFATGELERDSVVAKNATTAADGKTYLVEYYSLDAIISVGYRVNSTRATRFRQWATRILRDHLLIGYTLNERRLAERGLAEAQQAIALLARTLMTHALVTNEGQAVLDVVQRYTRSWQLLLAYDEQRLSDQPRHAIAPRAALPVEDARAAVASLRNDLVARGEAGPLFGQERGETLAGILGAIEQTFDGKPLYPSVQIRAAHLLYFVIKDHPFADGNKRIDSLLFLEYLRRNGLLLRADGAPRLAANAMVALALLIAESDRTQKDLMIRLTLNLLEDDE
;
A
#
# COMPACT_ATOMS: atom_id res chain seq x y z
N MET A 1 0.64 -15.85 19.37
CA MET A 1 1.55 -15.72 18.22
C MET A 1 2.51 -14.58 18.53
N ASN A 2 3.80 -14.90 18.64
CA ASN A 2 4.85 -13.97 19.03
C ASN A 2 5.04 -12.93 17.92
N GLY A 3 4.52 -11.72 18.12
CA GLY A 3 4.80 -10.58 17.26
C GLY A 3 6.28 -10.26 17.35
N THR A 4 6.96 -10.27 16.21
CA THR A 4 8.33 -9.76 16.10
C THR A 4 8.37 -8.32 16.62
N PRO A 5 9.32 -7.99 17.53
CA PRO A 5 9.41 -6.66 18.09
C PRO A 5 9.59 -5.64 16.96
N GLU A 6 8.70 -4.65 16.90
CA GLU A 6 8.75 -3.58 15.93
C GLU A 6 9.92 -2.65 16.30
N ILE A 7 10.96 -2.62 15.47
CA ILE A 7 12.16 -1.81 15.70
C ILE A 7 11.95 -0.44 15.06
N VAL A 8 11.82 0.60 15.89
CA VAL A 8 11.79 1.99 15.43
C VAL A 8 13.19 2.58 15.59
N ILE A 9 13.75 3.13 14.50
CA ILE A 9 15.07 3.78 14.51
C ILE A 9 14.89 5.27 14.82
N TYR A 10 15.46 5.75 15.93
CA TYR A 10 15.62 7.19 16.16
C TYR A 10 16.90 7.68 15.47
N GLU A 11 16.78 8.50 14.42
CA GLU A 11 17.91 9.18 13.79
C GLU A 11 18.11 10.58 14.38
N GLY A 12 18.90 10.66 15.45
CA GLY A 12 19.40 11.90 16.03
C GLY A 12 20.90 12.09 15.79
N GLY A 13 21.36 11.94 14.54
CA GLY A 13 22.78 11.97 14.16
C GLY A 13 23.40 10.58 14.10
N GLU A 14 24.45 10.31 14.91
CA GLU A 14 25.34 9.14 14.78
C GLU A 14 24.99 7.91 15.65
N ALA A 15 23.87 7.91 16.37
CA ALA A 15 23.51 6.78 17.25
C ALA A 15 22.31 6.01 16.70
N ARG A 16 22.53 4.76 16.29
CA ARG A 16 21.46 3.79 16.01
C ARG A 16 21.16 3.05 17.31
N VAL A 17 19.98 3.26 17.88
CA VAL A 17 19.50 2.51 19.05
C VAL A 17 18.29 1.69 18.60
N GLU A 18 18.38 0.37 18.73
CA GLU A 18 17.24 -0.51 18.53
C GLU A 18 16.22 -0.28 19.65
N VAL A 19 14.96 -0.07 19.30
CA VAL A 19 13.88 0.20 20.23
C VAL A 19 12.88 -0.94 20.19
N ARG A 20 12.45 -1.47 21.35
CA ARG A 20 11.33 -2.42 21.43
C ARG A 20 10.05 -1.64 21.70
N VAL A 21 9.07 -1.77 20.81
CA VAL A 21 7.71 -1.27 21.03
C VAL A 21 6.83 -2.41 21.53
N GLU A 22 6.25 -2.26 22.72
CA GLU A 22 5.36 -3.26 23.31
C GLU A 22 4.33 -2.60 24.23
N ARG A 23 3.04 -2.99 24.10
CA ARG A 23 1.90 -2.40 24.81
C ARG A 23 1.85 -0.87 24.68
N GLU A 24 2.02 -0.38 23.45
CA GLU A 24 2.00 1.06 23.12
C GLU A 24 3.09 1.89 23.84
N ASN A 25 4.11 1.24 24.41
CA ASN A 25 5.21 1.90 25.10
C ASN A 25 6.55 1.52 24.47
N VAL A 26 7.53 2.41 24.62
CA VAL A 26 8.89 2.25 24.16
C VAL A 26 9.75 1.73 25.31
N TRP A 27 10.45 0.62 25.07
CA TRP A 27 11.25 -0.04 26.09
C TRP A 27 12.72 -0.09 25.68
N LEU A 28 13.60 0.42 26.56
CA LEU A 28 15.05 0.37 26.37
C LEU A 28 15.74 -0.33 27.55
N SER A 29 16.72 -1.17 27.23
CA SER A 29 17.63 -1.72 28.22
C SER A 29 18.59 -0.65 28.76
N LEU A 30 19.25 -0.95 29.88
CA LEU A 30 20.28 -0.06 30.43
C LEU A 30 21.43 0.24 29.44
N GLN A 31 21.79 -0.72 28.59
CA GLN A 31 22.80 -0.52 27.54
C GLN A 31 22.29 0.45 26.47
N GLN A 32 21.07 0.26 25.98
CA GLN A 32 20.48 1.13 24.96
C GLN A 32 20.31 2.56 25.47
N LEU A 33 19.96 2.76 26.74
CA LEU A 33 19.94 4.09 27.37
C LEU A 33 21.33 4.75 27.42
N ALA A 34 22.36 3.97 27.74
CA ALA A 34 23.75 4.43 27.75
C ALA A 34 24.19 4.89 26.35
N ASP A 35 23.84 4.10 25.32
CA ASP A 35 24.15 4.42 23.93
C ASP A 35 23.37 5.64 23.44
N LEU A 36 22.06 5.70 23.74
CA LEU A 36 21.17 6.82 23.39
C LEU A 36 21.72 8.15 23.92
N PHE A 37 22.11 8.19 25.19
CA PHE A 37 22.56 9.41 25.83
C PHE A 37 24.08 9.62 25.78
N GLY A 38 24.84 8.68 25.23
CA GLY A 38 26.30 8.76 25.12
C GLY A 38 26.98 8.87 26.49
N ARG A 39 26.56 8.03 27.45
CA ARG A 39 27.07 8.00 28.82
C ARG A 39 27.22 6.56 29.30
N ASP A 40 28.11 6.33 30.26
CA ASP A 40 28.32 5.01 30.82
C ASP A 40 27.08 4.46 31.54
N LYS A 41 26.90 3.13 31.51
CA LYS A 41 25.83 2.44 32.24
C LYS A 41 25.74 2.82 33.71
N SER A 42 26.88 3.02 34.35
CA SER A 42 26.95 3.41 35.77
C SER A 42 26.29 4.77 36.03
N VAL A 43 26.44 5.72 35.09
CA VAL A 43 25.83 7.04 35.16
C VAL A 43 24.31 6.93 34.99
N ILE A 44 23.86 6.20 33.98
CA ILE A 44 22.43 5.96 33.73
C ILE A 44 21.78 5.24 34.93
N SER A 45 22.42 4.19 35.44
CA SER A 45 21.94 3.42 36.59
C SER A 45 21.81 4.30 37.84
N ARG A 46 22.76 5.23 38.06
CA ARG A 46 22.67 6.21 39.15
C ARG A 46 21.47 7.15 38.99
N HIS A 47 21.21 7.64 37.78
CA HIS A 47 20.03 8.49 37.53
C HIS A 47 18.72 7.74 37.78
N LEU A 48 18.58 6.52 37.27
CA LEU A 48 17.41 5.67 37.52
C LEU A 48 17.19 5.40 39.00
N ARG A 49 18.26 5.04 39.74
CA ARG A 49 18.19 4.85 41.19
C ARG A 49 17.67 6.10 41.91
N ASN A 50 18.16 7.27 41.52
CA ASN A 50 17.71 8.53 42.10
C ASN A 50 16.25 8.86 41.71
N ILE A 51 15.81 8.55 40.49
CA ILE A 51 14.41 8.75 40.06
C ILE A 51 13.47 7.95 40.97
N PHE A 52 13.81 6.69 41.24
CA PHE A 52 13.01 5.83 42.11
C PHE A 52 13.09 6.25 43.58
N ALA A 53 14.28 6.62 44.06
CA ALA A 53 14.47 7.05 45.45
C ALA A 53 13.72 8.35 45.77
N THR A 54 13.57 9.26 44.81
CA THR A 54 12.79 10.50 44.99
C THR A 54 11.28 10.28 44.82
N GLY A 55 10.85 9.07 44.40
CA GLY A 55 9.45 8.81 44.06
C GLY A 55 8.96 9.56 42.81
N GLU A 56 9.87 10.00 41.92
CA GLU A 56 9.45 10.65 40.67
C GLU A 56 8.75 9.64 39.76
N LEU A 57 9.24 8.39 39.73
CA LEU A 57 8.58 7.26 39.08
C LEU A 57 8.54 6.09 40.05
N GLU A 58 7.47 5.31 39.98
CA GLU A 58 7.35 4.04 40.69
C GLU A 58 8.05 2.94 39.89
N ARG A 59 8.99 2.23 40.51
CA ARG A 59 9.85 1.27 39.78
C ARG A 59 9.05 0.17 39.08
N ASP A 60 8.01 -0.34 39.72
CA ASP A 60 7.25 -1.48 39.20
C ASP A 60 6.31 -1.10 38.04
N SER A 61 6.03 0.20 37.84
CA SER A 61 5.23 0.68 36.70
C SER A 61 6.06 0.97 35.46
N VAL A 62 7.37 1.24 35.61
CA VAL A 62 8.26 1.65 34.51
C VAL A 62 9.40 0.69 34.22
N VAL A 63 9.49 -0.44 34.93
CA VAL A 63 10.51 -1.47 34.73
C VAL A 63 9.88 -2.82 34.39
N ALA A 64 10.21 -3.34 33.21
CA ALA A 64 9.87 -4.71 32.80
C ALA A 64 11.11 -5.61 32.89
N LYS A 65 10.94 -6.86 33.31
CA LYS A 65 12.01 -7.87 33.33
C LYS A 65 11.75 -8.92 32.26
N ASN A 66 12.69 -9.07 31.34
CA ASN A 66 12.62 -10.08 30.28
C ASN A 66 13.74 -11.11 30.43
N ALA A 67 13.40 -12.38 30.23
CA ALA A 67 14.36 -13.47 30.20
C ALA A 67 15.08 -13.49 28.84
N THR A 68 16.40 -13.30 28.85
CA THR A 68 17.26 -13.42 27.68
C THR A 68 18.15 -14.65 27.85
N THR A 69 18.03 -15.62 26.95
CA THR A 69 18.93 -16.79 26.91
C THR A 69 20.19 -16.40 26.16
N ALA A 70 21.34 -16.42 26.85
CA ALA A 70 22.62 -16.17 26.23
C ALA A 70 23.18 -17.43 25.54
N ALA A 71 24.20 -17.25 24.70
CA ALA A 71 24.86 -18.34 23.95
C ALA A 71 25.54 -19.39 24.84
N ASP A 72 25.70 -19.11 26.14
CA ASP A 72 26.21 -20.01 27.18
C ASP A 72 25.10 -20.89 27.81
N GLY A 73 23.86 -20.81 27.32
CA GLY A 73 22.71 -21.56 27.83
C GLY A 73 22.12 -21.01 29.13
N LYS A 74 22.63 -19.88 29.64
CA LYS A 74 22.10 -19.25 30.87
C LYS A 74 21.04 -18.21 30.52
N THR A 75 19.96 -18.23 31.29
CA THR A 75 18.89 -17.24 31.21
C THR A 75 19.21 -16.08 32.16
N TYR A 76 19.41 -14.89 31.60
CA TYR A 76 19.58 -13.66 32.36
C TYR A 76 18.29 -12.85 32.33
N LEU A 77 17.84 -12.37 33.50
CA LEU A 77 16.76 -11.39 33.59
C LEU A 77 17.33 -10.01 33.29
N VAL A 78 16.98 -9.46 32.12
CA VAL A 78 17.37 -8.10 31.70
C VAL A 78 16.23 -7.13 32.01
N GLU A 79 16.57 -6.02 32.64
CA GLU A 79 15.63 -4.93 32.92
C GLU A 79 15.49 -4.00 31.70
N TYR A 80 14.26 -3.63 31.41
CA TYR A 80 13.86 -2.67 30.39
C TYR A 80 13.09 -1.53 31.03
N TYR A 81 13.34 -0.32 30.57
CA TYR A 81 12.79 0.92 31.10
C TYR A 81 11.85 1.57 30.08
N SER A 82 10.68 2.01 30.54
CA SER A 82 9.63 2.62 29.71
C SER A 82 10.00 4.01 29.18
N LEU A 83 9.16 4.58 28.31
CA LEU A 83 9.32 5.93 27.79
C LEU A 83 9.43 6.98 28.89
N ASP A 84 8.66 6.86 29.98
CA ASP A 84 8.72 7.81 31.10
C ASP A 84 10.09 7.80 31.77
N ALA A 85 10.63 6.59 32.02
CA ALA A 85 11.98 6.45 32.57
C ALA A 85 13.05 6.98 31.59
N ILE A 86 12.88 6.76 30.29
CA ILE A 86 13.78 7.29 29.24
C ILE A 86 13.76 8.82 29.24
N ILE A 87 12.58 9.44 29.32
CA ILE A 87 12.40 10.88 29.38
C ILE A 87 13.04 11.44 30.66
N SER A 88 12.72 10.90 31.83
CA SER A 88 13.29 11.34 33.11
C SER A 88 14.81 11.27 33.14
N VAL A 89 15.41 10.19 32.62
CA VAL A 89 16.86 10.08 32.47
C VAL A 89 17.38 11.12 31.47
N GLY A 90 16.72 11.29 30.32
CA GLY A 90 17.08 12.26 29.30
C GLY A 90 17.11 13.70 29.81
N TYR A 91 16.27 14.06 30.79
CA TYR A 91 16.32 15.38 31.42
C TYR A 91 17.43 15.53 32.47
N ARG A 92 17.88 14.43 33.08
CA ARG A 92 18.92 14.43 34.12
C ARG A 92 20.35 14.23 33.58
N VAL A 93 20.49 13.67 32.38
CA VAL A 93 21.80 13.44 31.75
C VAL A 93 22.34 14.73 31.13
N ASN A 94 23.57 15.08 31.49
CA ASN A 94 24.30 16.15 30.83
C ASN A 94 25.11 15.58 29.66
N SER A 95 24.60 15.61 28.43
CA SER A 95 25.37 15.28 27.22
C SER A 95 24.78 15.99 26.01
N THR A 96 25.56 16.16 24.93
CA THR A 96 25.07 16.73 23.68
C THR A 96 23.90 15.91 23.11
N ARG A 97 23.96 14.57 23.24
CA ARG A 97 22.88 13.67 22.84
C ARG A 97 21.61 13.88 23.67
N ALA A 98 21.74 14.03 24.99
CA ALA A 98 20.62 14.33 25.88
C ALA A 98 20.01 15.72 25.61
N THR A 99 20.83 16.73 25.26
CA THR A 99 20.34 18.05 24.84
C THR A 99 19.51 17.95 23.56
N ARG A 100 19.99 17.23 22.54
CA ARG A 100 19.23 16.98 21.30
C ARG A 100 17.92 16.24 21.57
N PHE A 101 17.96 15.21 22.43
CA PHE A 101 16.77 14.48 22.85
C PHE A 101 15.73 15.40 23.50
N ARG A 102 16.14 16.26 24.44
CA ARG A 102 15.23 17.24 25.08
C ARG A 102 14.63 18.23 24.09
N GLN A 103 15.43 18.75 23.16
CA GLN A 103 14.95 19.66 22.10
C GLN A 103 13.90 18.95 21.23
N TRP A 104 14.17 17.72 20.83
CA TRP A 104 13.24 16.90 20.06
C TRP A 104 11.94 16.62 20.85
N ALA A 105 12.03 16.12 22.08
CA ALA A 105 10.87 15.81 22.91
C ALA A 105 9.99 17.04 23.17
N THR A 106 10.62 18.19 23.45
CA THR A 106 9.91 19.47 23.67
C THR A 106 9.21 19.94 22.39
N ARG A 107 9.83 19.75 21.22
CA ARG A 107 9.19 20.07 19.93
C ARG A 107 7.97 19.21 19.69
N ILE A 108 8.08 17.89 19.88
CA ILE A 108 6.95 16.97 19.72
C ILE A 108 5.79 17.35 20.66
N LEU A 109 6.08 17.62 21.94
CA LEU A 109 5.06 18.04 22.88
C LEU A 109 4.40 19.36 22.47
N ARG A 110 5.19 20.34 22.01
CA ARG A 110 4.68 21.62 21.54
C ARG A 110 3.76 21.46 20.33
N ASP A 111 4.19 20.68 19.34
CA ASP A 111 3.43 20.42 18.12
C ASP A 111 2.09 19.76 18.49
N HIS A 112 2.09 18.81 19.42
CA HIS A 112 0.88 18.14 19.89
C HIS A 112 -0.08 19.10 20.59
N LEU A 113 0.43 19.97 21.47
CA LEU A 113 -0.37 20.93 22.23
C LEU A 113 -0.94 22.07 21.37
N LEU A 114 -0.22 22.49 20.32
CA LEU A 114 -0.65 23.61 19.47
C LEU A 114 -1.53 23.18 18.29
N ILE A 115 -1.23 22.03 17.67
CA ILE A 115 -1.86 21.59 16.42
C ILE A 115 -2.93 20.50 16.69
N GLY A 116 -2.92 19.89 17.89
CA GLY A 116 -3.85 18.84 18.29
C GLY A 116 -3.46 17.44 17.80
N TYR A 117 -2.39 17.32 17.02
CA TYR A 117 -1.82 16.06 16.58
C TYR A 117 -0.31 16.20 16.29
N THR A 118 0.41 15.08 16.31
CA THR A 118 1.83 15.00 15.98
C THR A 118 2.05 13.98 14.88
N LEU A 119 2.65 14.41 13.77
CA LEU A 119 2.89 13.56 12.59
C LEU A 119 4.34 13.06 12.59
N ASN A 120 4.53 11.74 12.47
CA ASN A 120 5.84 11.16 12.19
C ASN A 120 5.96 10.97 10.67
N GLU A 121 6.51 11.96 9.96
CA GLU A 121 6.61 11.99 8.49
C GLU A 121 7.32 10.75 7.91
N ARG A 122 8.36 10.26 8.60
CA ARG A 122 9.12 9.08 8.15
C ARG A 122 8.32 7.79 8.30
N ARG A 123 7.66 7.60 9.45
CA ARG A 123 6.71 6.49 9.63
C ARG A 123 5.53 6.63 8.67
N LEU A 124 5.11 7.87 8.37
CA LEU A 124 4.02 8.13 7.44
C LEU A 124 4.36 7.63 6.03
N ALA A 125 5.58 7.93 5.57
CA ALA A 125 6.11 7.49 4.28
C ALA A 125 6.36 5.97 4.21
N GLU A 126 6.80 5.34 5.32
CA GLU A 126 7.18 3.92 5.34
C GLU A 126 5.99 2.97 5.58
N ARG A 127 5.00 3.34 6.42
CA ARG A 127 3.83 2.50 6.81
C ARG A 127 2.52 3.28 6.97
N GLY A 128 2.57 4.59 6.88
CA GLY A 128 1.57 5.49 7.44
C GLY A 128 0.25 5.59 6.73
N LEU A 129 0.20 5.45 5.40
CA LEU A 129 -1.09 5.56 4.73
C LEU A 129 -2.03 4.45 5.19
N ALA A 130 -1.55 3.21 5.34
CA ALA A 130 -2.38 2.10 5.81
C ALA A 130 -2.80 2.27 7.28
N GLU A 131 -1.88 2.66 8.16
CA GLU A 131 -2.18 2.92 9.58
C GLU A 131 -3.12 4.13 9.77
N ALA A 132 -2.87 5.23 9.04
CA ALA A 132 -3.72 6.42 9.05
C ALA A 132 -5.11 6.09 8.52
N GLN A 133 -5.24 5.23 7.53
CA GLN A 133 -6.54 4.77 7.04
C GLN A 133 -7.28 3.92 8.05
N GLN A 134 -6.61 3.00 8.73
CA GLN A 134 -7.24 2.22 9.81
C GLN A 134 -7.71 3.14 10.94
N ALA A 135 -6.89 4.13 11.31
CA ALA A 135 -7.25 5.13 12.30
C ALA A 135 -8.44 6.01 11.83
N ILE A 136 -8.40 6.50 10.58
CA ILE A 136 -9.50 7.29 9.98
C ILE A 136 -10.77 6.45 9.88
N ALA A 137 -10.68 5.19 9.44
CA ALA A 137 -11.83 4.29 9.34
C ALA A 137 -12.42 3.98 10.72
N LEU A 138 -11.58 3.75 11.74
CA LEU A 138 -12.02 3.54 13.12
C LEU A 138 -12.67 4.80 13.69
N LEU A 139 -12.05 5.98 13.49
CA LEU A 139 -12.59 7.27 13.92
C LEU A 139 -13.94 7.54 13.24
N ALA A 140 -14.00 7.40 11.92
CA ALA A 140 -15.23 7.57 11.15
C ALA A 140 -16.34 6.64 11.64
N ARG A 141 -16.03 5.35 11.85
CA ARG A 141 -16.97 4.35 12.35
C ARG A 141 -17.45 4.68 13.76
N THR A 142 -16.54 5.10 14.65
CA THR A 142 -16.87 5.48 16.03
C THR A 142 -17.77 6.72 16.05
N LEU A 143 -17.40 7.73 15.27
CA LEU A 143 -18.13 8.98 15.12
C LEU A 143 -19.53 8.75 14.52
N MET A 144 -19.67 7.87 13.52
CA MET A 144 -20.96 7.47 12.96
C MET A 144 -21.81 6.66 13.95
N THR A 145 -21.22 5.67 14.61
CA THR A 145 -21.91 4.76 15.54
C THR A 145 -22.49 5.51 16.75
N HIS A 146 -21.77 6.53 17.24
CA HIS A 146 -22.22 7.34 18.36
C HIS A 146 -23.03 8.58 17.96
N ALA A 147 -23.39 8.72 16.67
CA ALA A 147 -24.10 9.89 16.12
C ALA A 147 -23.43 11.24 16.49
N LEU A 148 -22.09 11.24 16.64
CA LEU A 148 -21.30 12.41 17.03
C LEU A 148 -20.96 13.30 15.81
N VAL A 149 -21.54 13.03 14.65
CA VAL A 149 -21.31 13.76 13.41
C VAL A 149 -22.64 14.20 12.83
N THR A 150 -22.67 15.43 12.33
CA THR A 150 -23.80 15.92 11.53
C THR A 150 -23.93 15.11 10.24
N ASN A 151 -25.10 15.17 9.60
CA ASN A 151 -25.33 14.50 8.31
C ASN A 151 -24.31 14.96 7.24
N GLU A 152 -23.89 16.22 7.27
CA GLU A 152 -22.83 16.74 6.37
C GLU A 152 -21.47 16.12 6.67
N GLY A 153 -21.11 15.95 7.95
CA GLY A 153 -19.84 15.32 8.30
C GLY A 153 -19.84 13.81 7.99
N GLN A 154 -20.98 13.13 8.04
CA GLN A 154 -21.10 11.74 7.56
C GLN A 154 -20.84 11.65 6.06
N ALA A 155 -21.42 12.56 5.26
CA ALA A 155 -21.18 12.60 3.83
C ALA A 155 -19.70 12.88 3.48
N VAL A 156 -19.03 13.75 4.23
CA VAL A 156 -17.59 14.00 4.07
C VAL A 156 -16.76 12.77 4.43
N LEU A 157 -17.10 12.07 5.51
CA LEU A 157 -16.42 10.83 5.90
C LEU A 157 -16.59 9.73 4.84
N ASP A 158 -17.78 9.58 4.27
CA ASP A 158 -18.04 8.65 3.18
C ASP A 158 -17.19 8.96 1.94
N VAL A 159 -17.05 10.24 1.59
CA VAL A 159 -16.17 10.67 0.49
C VAL A 159 -14.71 10.32 0.81
N VAL A 160 -14.21 10.69 1.98
CA VAL A 160 -12.82 10.39 2.37
C VAL A 160 -12.57 8.89 2.32
N GLN A 161 -13.44 8.07 2.90
CA GLN A 161 -13.33 6.61 2.86
C GLN A 161 -13.35 6.06 1.44
N ARG A 162 -14.25 6.56 0.58
CA ARG A 162 -14.38 6.10 -0.81
C ARG A 162 -13.18 6.48 -1.68
N TYR A 163 -12.53 7.61 -1.43
CA TYR A 163 -11.39 8.09 -2.24
C TYR A 163 -10.01 7.72 -1.70
N THR A 164 -9.97 7.20 -0.48
CA THR A 164 -8.74 6.76 0.19
C THR A 164 -7.93 5.76 -0.65
N ARG A 165 -8.58 4.80 -1.30
CA ARG A 165 -7.92 3.84 -2.20
C ARG A 165 -7.38 4.51 -3.46
N SER A 166 -8.15 5.43 -4.04
CA SER A 166 -7.73 6.17 -5.23
C SER A 166 -6.42 6.93 -4.97
N TRP A 167 -6.24 7.51 -3.78
CA TRP A 167 -4.99 8.17 -3.40
C TRP A 167 -3.82 7.20 -3.25
N GLN A 168 -4.03 6.00 -2.71
CA GLN A 168 -2.98 4.98 -2.66
C GLN A 168 -2.53 4.53 -4.04
N LEU A 169 -3.49 4.33 -4.94
CA LEU A 169 -3.17 3.93 -6.32
C LEU A 169 -2.42 5.03 -7.05
N LEU A 170 -2.80 6.29 -6.86
CA LEU A 170 -2.08 7.43 -7.43
C LEU A 170 -0.66 7.55 -6.86
N LEU A 171 -0.49 7.45 -5.54
CA LEU A 171 0.82 7.49 -4.90
C LEU A 171 1.71 6.32 -5.36
N ALA A 172 1.16 5.11 -5.41
CA ALA A 172 1.87 3.93 -5.88
C ALA A 172 2.24 4.04 -7.37
N TYR A 173 1.42 4.71 -8.17
CA TYR A 173 1.73 5.02 -9.56
C TYR A 173 2.90 6.00 -9.67
N ASP A 174 2.85 7.12 -8.94
CA ASP A 174 3.90 8.16 -8.96
C ASP A 174 5.26 7.62 -8.51
N GLU A 175 5.25 6.74 -7.50
CA GLU A 175 6.48 6.12 -6.96
C GLU A 175 6.88 4.83 -7.69
N GLN A 176 6.14 4.42 -8.73
CA GLN A 176 6.36 3.17 -9.48
C GLN A 176 6.31 1.90 -8.62
N ARG A 177 5.51 1.92 -7.55
CA ARG A 177 5.33 0.82 -6.57
C ARG A 177 4.02 0.06 -6.74
N LEU A 178 3.32 0.23 -7.85
CA LEU A 178 2.13 -0.58 -8.15
C LEU A 178 2.46 -2.07 -8.11
N SER A 179 1.58 -2.86 -7.49
CA SER A 179 1.74 -4.31 -7.40
C SER A 179 1.73 -4.94 -8.79
N ASP A 180 2.60 -5.92 -9.00
CA ASP A 180 2.62 -6.78 -10.18
C ASP A 180 1.83 -8.09 -10.00
N GLN A 181 1.33 -8.33 -8.79
CA GLN A 181 0.48 -9.46 -8.45
C GLN A 181 -0.91 -9.01 -7.98
N PRO A 182 -1.98 -9.71 -8.39
CA PRO A 182 -3.32 -9.47 -7.84
C PRO A 182 -3.36 -9.87 -6.35
N ARG A 183 -4.17 -9.20 -5.54
CA ARG A 183 -4.35 -9.58 -4.12
C ARG A 183 -5.05 -10.92 -4.01
N HIS A 184 -6.04 -11.13 -4.86
CA HIS A 184 -6.80 -12.38 -4.96
C HIS A 184 -6.73 -12.92 -6.39
N ALA A 185 -5.69 -13.70 -6.71
CA ALA A 185 -5.50 -14.27 -8.03
C ALA A 185 -6.67 -15.17 -8.45
N ILE A 186 -7.30 -14.86 -9.59
CA ILE A 186 -8.40 -15.66 -10.13
C ILE A 186 -7.86 -16.51 -11.28
N ALA A 187 -8.03 -17.82 -11.18
CA ALA A 187 -7.61 -18.75 -12.22
C ALA A 187 -8.43 -18.54 -13.52
N PRO A 188 -7.79 -18.52 -14.70
CA PRO A 188 -8.48 -18.46 -15.99
C PRO A 188 -9.46 -19.61 -16.15
N ARG A 189 -10.71 -19.29 -16.50
CA ARG A 189 -11.79 -20.27 -16.73
C ARG A 189 -12.00 -20.55 -18.21
N ALA A 190 -11.86 -19.52 -19.04
CA ALA A 190 -12.08 -19.61 -20.47
C ALA A 190 -11.14 -18.65 -21.21
N ALA A 191 -10.51 -19.16 -22.27
CA ALA A 191 -9.78 -18.34 -23.22
C ALA A 191 -10.75 -17.53 -24.09
N LEU A 192 -10.20 -16.55 -24.81
CA LEU A 192 -10.89 -15.86 -25.91
C LEU A 192 -10.29 -16.37 -27.23
N PRO A 193 -10.91 -17.36 -27.89
CA PRO A 193 -10.44 -17.86 -29.18
C PRO A 193 -10.41 -16.75 -30.22
N VAL A 194 -9.44 -16.82 -31.15
CA VAL A 194 -9.28 -15.80 -32.19
C VAL A 194 -10.52 -15.68 -33.08
N GLU A 195 -11.19 -16.79 -33.38
CA GLU A 195 -12.41 -16.78 -34.18
C GLU A 195 -13.58 -16.08 -33.47
N ASP A 196 -13.72 -16.29 -32.15
CA ASP A 196 -14.70 -15.60 -31.34
C ASP A 196 -14.41 -14.09 -31.24
N ALA A 197 -13.13 -13.73 -31.11
CA ALA A 197 -12.69 -12.33 -31.12
C ALA A 197 -13.00 -11.66 -32.47
N ARG A 198 -12.66 -12.32 -33.58
CA ARG A 198 -12.96 -11.84 -34.94
C ARG A 198 -14.47 -11.67 -35.16
N ALA A 199 -15.28 -12.61 -34.69
CA ALA A 199 -16.73 -12.53 -34.77
C ALA A 199 -17.28 -11.33 -33.97
N ALA A 200 -16.78 -11.10 -32.75
CA ALA A 200 -17.16 -9.95 -31.93
C ALA A 200 -16.79 -8.62 -32.60
N VAL A 201 -15.59 -8.52 -33.18
CA VAL A 201 -15.14 -7.34 -33.92
C VAL A 201 -15.97 -7.10 -35.18
N ALA A 202 -16.33 -8.15 -35.92
CA ALA A 202 -17.19 -8.05 -37.09
C ALA A 202 -18.59 -7.54 -36.70
N SER A 203 -19.16 -8.03 -35.59
CA SER A 203 -20.44 -7.53 -35.08
C SER A 203 -20.37 -6.05 -34.74
N LEU A 204 -19.35 -5.62 -33.98
CA LEU A 204 -19.14 -4.21 -33.62
C LEU A 204 -18.98 -3.33 -34.86
N ARG A 205 -18.20 -3.79 -35.84
CA ARG A 205 -18.02 -3.07 -37.11
C ARG A 205 -19.34 -2.86 -37.83
N ASN A 206 -20.16 -3.92 -37.96
CA ASN A 206 -21.45 -3.84 -38.64
C ASN A 206 -22.38 -2.83 -37.96
N ASP A 207 -22.44 -2.86 -36.62
CA ASP A 207 -23.28 -1.95 -35.83
C ASP A 207 -22.82 -0.48 -35.98
N LEU A 208 -21.51 -0.22 -35.91
CA LEU A 208 -20.98 1.14 -36.05
C LEU A 208 -21.12 1.68 -37.47
N VAL A 209 -20.92 0.84 -38.50
CA VAL A 209 -21.13 1.23 -39.91
C VAL A 209 -22.60 1.55 -40.16
N ALA A 210 -23.53 0.75 -39.62
CA ALA A 210 -24.97 1.01 -39.74
C ALA A 210 -25.39 2.35 -39.10
N ARG A 211 -24.65 2.81 -38.07
CA ARG A 211 -24.85 4.12 -37.42
C ARG A 211 -24.06 5.27 -38.06
N GLY A 212 -23.21 4.99 -39.04
CA GLY A 212 -22.31 5.99 -39.63
C GLY A 212 -21.15 6.42 -38.72
N GLU A 213 -20.83 5.63 -37.69
CA GLU A 213 -19.80 5.91 -36.67
C GLU A 213 -18.45 5.23 -36.96
N ALA A 214 -18.35 4.48 -38.06
CA ALA A 214 -17.14 3.79 -38.48
C ALA A 214 -16.95 3.85 -40.01
N GLY A 215 -15.70 4.06 -40.43
CA GLY A 215 -15.30 4.00 -41.84
C GLY A 215 -14.94 2.59 -42.31
N PRO A 216 -14.61 2.42 -43.60
CA PRO A 216 -14.33 1.11 -44.20
C PRO A 216 -13.18 0.34 -43.54
N LEU A 217 -12.19 1.06 -42.99
CA LEU A 217 -10.97 0.54 -42.36
C LEU A 217 -11.17 0.06 -40.92
N PHE A 218 -12.29 0.39 -40.28
CA PHE A 218 -12.54 0.01 -38.90
C PHE A 218 -12.60 -1.51 -38.77
N GLY A 219 -11.80 -2.07 -37.86
CA GLY A 219 -11.77 -3.51 -37.58
C GLY A 219 -11.13 -4.37 -38.68
N GLN A 220 -10.50 -3.76 -39.69
CA GLN A 220 -9.73 -4.52 -40.68
C GLN A 220 -8.41 -5.00 -40.05
N GLU A 221 -8.27 -6.31 -39.84
CA GLU A 221 -7.09 -6.91 -39.22
C GLU A 221 -5.83 -6.75 -40.09
N ARG A 222 -4.67 -6.58 -39.43
CA ARG A 222 -3.34 -6.49 -40.02
C ARG A 222 -2.59 -7.80 -39.79
N GLY A 223 -2.58 -8.65 -40.82
CA GLY A 223 -1.92 -9.96 -40.75
C GLY A 223 -2.52 -10.83 -39.63
N GLU A 224 -1.66 -11.50 -38.86
CA GLU A 224 -2.04 -12.40 -37.75
C GLU A 224 -1.78 -11.76 -36.37
N THR A 225 -1.74 -10.42 -36.30
CA THR A 225 -1.33 -9.71 -35.08
C THR A 225 -2.30 -9.99 -33.92
N LEU A 226 -3.61 -10.04 -34.18
CA LEU A 226 -4.61 -10.38 -33.15
C LEU A 226 -4.42 -11.79 -32.62
N ALA A 227 -4.20 -12.76 -33.51
CA ALA A 227 -3.93 -14.16 -33.13
C ALA A 227 -2.67 -14.26 -32.26
N GLY A 228 -1.62 -13.52 -32.62
CA GLY A 228 -0.38 -13.44 -31.84
C GLY A 228 -0.58 -12.89 -30.43
N ILE A 229 -1.37 -11.82 -30.28
CA ILE A 229 -1.69 -11.22 -28.97
C ILE A 229 -2.47 -12.20 -28.10
N LEU A 230 -3.54 -12.81 -28.64
CA LEU A 230 -4.36 -13.77 -27.91
C LEU A 230 -3.58 -15.03 -27.55
N GLY A 231 -2.68 -15.48 -28.41
CA GLY A 231 -1.77 -16.59 -28.12
C GLY A 231 -0.74 -16.23 -27.04
N ALA A 232 -0.20 -15.00 -27.05
CA ALA A 232 0.79 -14.55 -26.09
C ALA A 232 0.25 -14.55 -24.65
N ILE A 233 -1.00 -14.10 -24.44
CA ILE A 233 -1.60 -14.08 -23.09
C ILE A 233 -1.91 -15.49 -22.54
N GLU A 234 -1.94 -16.50 -23.41
CA GLU A 234 -2.16 -17.91 -23.06
C GLU A 234 -0.86 -18.72 -22.97
N GLN A 235 0.31 -18.10 -23.24
CA GLN A 235 1.59 -18.78 -23.33
C GLN A 235 2.03 -19.40 -21.99
N THR A 236 2.68 -20.56 -22.08
CA THR A 236 3.32 -21.25 -20.95
C THR A 236 4.84 -21.31 -21.10
N PHE A 237 5.56 -21.21 -19.99
CA PHE A 237 7.00 -21.47 -19.90
C PHE A 237 7.25 -22.52 -18.82
N ASP A 238 8.01 -23.57 -19.15
CA ASP A 238 8.30 -24.70 -18.25
C ASP A 238 7.03 -25.31 -17.61
N GLY A 239 6.00 -25.51 -18.43
CA GLY A 239 4.71 -26.03 -18.01
C GLY A 239 3.86 -25.10 -17.13
N LYS A 240 4.32 -23.88 -16.82
CA LYS A 240 3.59 -22.88 -16.04
C LYS A 240 3.08 -21.75 -16.93
N PRO A 241 1.84 -21.26 -16.73
CA PRO A 241 1.37 -20.07 -17.44
C PRO A 241 2.28 -18.85 -17.17
N LEU A 242 2.67 -18.14 -18.22
CA LEU A 242 3.41 -16.88 -18.09
C LEU A 242 2.57 -15.83 -17.34
N TYR A 243 1.26 -15.86 -17.60
CA TYR A 243 0.27 -15.02 -16.95
C TYR A 243 -0.72 -15.92 -16.19
N PRO A 244 -0.54 -16.09 -14.86
CA PRO A 244 -1.22 -17.13 -14.09
C PRO A 244 -2.67 -16.77 -13.71
N SER A 245 -3.08 -15.51 -13.83
CA SER A 245 -4.42 -15.07 -13.44
C SER A 245 -5.16 -14.34 -14.55
N VAL A 246 -6.50 -14.34 -14.45
CA VAL A 246 -7.39 -13.56 -15.32
C VAL A 246 -7.00 -12.09 -15.30
N GLN A 247 -6.70 -11.53 -14.12
CA GLN A 247 -6.32 -10.13 -13.97
C GLN A 247 -5.07 -9.80 -14.77
N ILE A 248 -4.03 -10.63 -14.65
CA ILE A 248 -2.75 -10.41 -15.36
C ILE A 248 -2.97 -10.54 -16.87
N ARG A 249 -3.71 -11.57 -17.33
CA ARG A 249 -4.00 -11.76 -18.76
C ARG A 249 -4.82 -10.61 -19.34
N ALA A 250 -5.84 -10.15 -18.63
CA ALA A 250 -6.67 -9.02 -19.05
C ALA A 250 -5.85 -7.73 -19.17
N ALA A 251 -4.97 -7.45 -18.20
CA ALA A 251 -4.09 -6.29 -18.24
C ALA A 251 -3.12 -6.32 -19.43
N HIS A 252 -2.57 -7.50 -19.75
CA HIS A 252 -1.71 -7.68 -20.91
C HIS A 252 -2.49 -7.58 -22.24
N LEU A 253 -3.68 -8.19 -22.32
CA LEU A 253 -4.56 -8.08 -23.48
C LEU A 253 -4.83 -6.61 -23.83
N LEU A 254 -5.24 -5.84 -22.81
CA LEU A 254 -5.54 -4.41 -22.94
C LEU A 254 -4.34 -3.63 -23.50
N TYR A 255 -3.16 -3.88 -22.90
CA TYR A 255 -1.94 -3.20 -23.33
C TYR A 255 -1.54 -3.57 -24.77
N PHE A 256 -1.55 -4.86 -25.11
CA PHE A 256 -1.09 -5.35 -26.39
C PHE A 256 -1.99 -4.93 -27.56
N VAL A 257 -3.32 -5.04 -27.43
CA VAL A 257 -4.22 -4.63 -28.53
C VAL A 257 -4.10 -3.12 -28.79
N ILE A 258 -3.96 -2.30 -27.74
CA ILE A 258 -3.74 -0.86 -27.92
C ILE A 258 -2.38 -0.57 -28.58
N LYS A 259 -1.29 -1.18 -28.11
CA LYS A 259 0.08 -0.83 -28.54
C LYS A 259 0.52 -1.47 -29.85
N ASP A 260 0.08 -2.69 -30.12
CA ASP A 260 0.50 -3.44 -31.30
C ASP A 260 -0.40 -3.16 -32.50
N HIS A 261 -1.51 -2.44 -32.29
CA HIS A 261 -2.44 -1.97 -33.32
C HIS A 261 -2.81 -3.07 -34.35
N PRO A 262 -3.44 -4.19 -33.92
CA PRO A 262 -3.77 -5.30 -34.80
C PRO A 262 -4.78 -4.94 -35.91
N PHE A 263 -5.43 -3.78 -35.85
CA PHE A 263 -6.39 -3.32 -36.85
C PHE A 263 -5.95 -2.04 -37.56
N ALA A 264 -6.42 -1.84 -38.78
CA ALA A 264 -6.16 -0.64 -39.58
C ALA A 264 -6.71 0.63 -38.93
N ASP A 265 -7.91 0.55 -38.35
CA ASP A 265 -8.53 1.59 -37.54
C ASP A 265 -9.37 0.95 -36.40
N GLY A 266 -9.60 1.72 -35.34
CA GLY A 266 -10.50 1.32 -34.25
C GLY A 266 -9.84 0.61 -33.08
N ASN A 267 -8.51 0.47 -33.04
CA ASN A 267 -7.79 -0.32 -32.03
C ASN A 267 -8.24 -0.06 -30.59
N LYS A 268 -8.37 1.19 -30.15
CA LYS A 268 -8.82 1.55 -28.78
C LYS A 268 -10.26 1.08 -28.48
N ARG A 269 -11.17 1.19 -29.46
CA ARG A 269 -12.57 0.77 -29.32
C ARG A 269 -12.70 -0.75 -29.33
N ILE A 270 -11.97 -1.40 -30.23
CA ILE A 270 -11.94 -2.86 -30.37
C ILE A 270 -11.27 -3.50 -29.15
N ASP A 271 -10.16 -2.94 -28.68
CA ASP A 271 -9.52 -3.33 -27.44
C ASP A 271 -10.49 -3.33 -26.26
N SER A 272 -11.24 -2.24 -26.06
CA SER A 272 -12.24 -2.17 -24.99
C SER A 272 -13.28 -3.29 -25.11
N LEU A 273 -13.73 -3.62 -26.32
CA LEU A 273 -14.63 -4.76 -26.55
C LEU A 273 -13.98 -6.09 -26.15
N LEU A 274 -12.77 -6.37 -26.65
CA LEU A 274 -12.07 -7.63 -26.41
C LEU A 274 -11.72 -7.81 -24.93
N PHE A 275 -11.30 -6.74 -24.27
CA PHE A 275 -11.04 -6.72 -22.83
C PHE A 275 -12.30 -7.05 -22.03
N LEU A 276 -13.42 -6.37 -22.30
CA LEU A 276 -14.69 -6.63 -21.60
C LEU A 276 -15.21 -8.05 -21.87
N GLU A 277 -15.08 -8.55 -23.09
CA GLU A 277 -15.47 -9.92 -23.44
C GLU A 277 -14.59 -10.95 -22.73
N TYR A 278 -13.28 -10.71 -22.62
CA TYR A 278 -12.36 -11.56 -21.87
C TYR A 278 -12.71 -11.62 -20.38
N LEU A 279 -13.01 -10.46 -19.78
CA LEU A 279 -13.49 -10.39 -18.38
C LEU A 279 -14.81 -11.13 -18.20
N ARG A 280 -15.76 -10.98 -19.15
CA ARG A 280 -17.08 -11.64 -19.10
C ARG A 280 -16.93 -13.15 -19.11
N ARG A 281 -16.11 -13.69 -20.03
CA ARG A 281 -15.83 -15.13 -20.15
C ARG A 281 -15.22 -15.73 -18.88
N ASN A 282 -14.48 -14.92 -18.14
CA ASN A 282 -13.81 -15.33 -16.92
C ASN A 282 -14.58 -14.95 -15.64
N GLY A 283 -15.79 -14.39 -15.76
CA GLY A 283 -16.63 -14.02 -14.61
C GLY A 283 -16.08 -12.84 -13.80
N LEU A 284 -15.26 -11.98 -14.42
CA LEU A 284 -14.61 -10.82 -13.78
C LEU A 284 -15.20 -9.48 -14.24
N LEU A 285 -16.19 -9.49 -15.13
CA LEU A 285 -16.80 -8.26 -15.65
C LEU A 285 -17.57 -7.49 -14.57
N LEU A 286 -18.21 -8.21 -13.66
CA LEU A 286 -19.07 -7.65 -12.61
C LEU A 286 -18.48 -7.98 -11.23
N ARG A 287 -18.76 -7.10 -10.28
CA ARG A 287 -18.53 -7.29 -8.85
C ARG A 287 -19.61 -8.16 -8.22
N ALA A 288 -19.41 -8.55 -6.96
CA ALA A 288 -20.37 -9.35 -6.21
C ALA A 288 -21.74 -8.66 -6.07
N ASP A 289 -21.77 -7.32 -6.01
CA ASP A 289 -22.98 -6.49 -5.97
C ASP A 289 -23.63 -6.30 -7.36
N GLY A 290 -23.07 -6.88 -8.42
CA GLY A 290 -23.54 -6.74 -9.79
C GLY A 290 -23.09 -5.46 -10.50
N ALA A 291 -22.35 -4.56 -9.83
CA ALA A 291 -21.80 -3.38 -10.46
C ALA A 291 -20.64 -3.73 -11.41
N PRO A 292 -20.38 -2.93 -12.46
CA PRO A 292 -19.21 -3.12 -13.32
C PRO A 292 -17.90 -3.09 -12.50
N ARG A 293 -17.00 -4.03 -12.78
CA ARG A 293 -15.67 -4.10 -12.14
C ARG A 293 -14.84 -2.85 -12.43
N LEU A 294 -14.94 -2.34 -13.66
CA LEU A 294 -14.30 -1.12 -14.12
C LEU A 294 -15.37 -0.16 -14.66
N ALA A 295 -15.38 1.08 -14.17
CA ALA A 295 -16.31 2.09 -14.65
C ALA A 295 -16.02 2.47 -16.11
N ALA A 296 -17.06 2.77 -16.89
CA ALA A 296 -16.91 3.11 -18.31
C ALA A 296 -15.93 4.28 -18.56
N ASN A 297 -16.02 5.33 -17.75
CA ASN A 297 -15.11 6.48 -17.86
C ASN A 297 -13.66 6.12 -17.50
N ALA A 298 -13.46 5.19 -16.56
CA ALA A 298 -12.13 4.70 -16.22
C ALA A 298 -11.53 3.87 -17.36
N MET A 299 -12.35 3.07 -18.06
CA MET A 299 -11.91 2.34 -19.26
C MET A 299 -11.45 3.29 -20.36
N VAL A 300 -12.22 4.35 -20.64
CA VAL A 300 -11.84 5.37 -21.64
C VAL A 300 -10.52 6.04 -21.26
N ALA A 301 -10.39 6.49 -20.01
CA ALA A 301 -9.17 7.12 -19.52
C ALA A 301 -7.95 6.17 -19.61
N LEU A 302 -8.11 4.91 -19.23
CA LEU A 302 -7.06 3.90 -19.27
C LEU A 302 -6.64 3.58 -20.72
N ALA A 303 -7.59 3.42 -21.64
CA ALA A 303 -7.28 3.16 -23.04
C ALA A 303 -6.52 4.33 -23.70
N LEU A 304 -6.88 5.57 -23.36
CA LEU A 304 -6.15 6.75 -23.83
C LEU A 304 -4.76 6.84 -23.19
N LEU A 305 -4.66 6.62 -21.88
CA LEU A 305 -3.38 6.65 -21.17
C LEU A 305 -2.41 5.60 -21.72
N ILE A 306 -2.87 4.37 -21.93
CA ILE A 306 -2.08 3.32 -22.56
C ILE A 306 -1.70 3.74 -23.96
N ALA A 307 -2.61 4.27 -24.78
CA ALA A 307 -2.28 4.67 -26.15
C ALA A 307 -1.14 5.70 -26.20
N GLU A 308 -1.21 6.72 -25.36
CA GLU A 308 -0.24 7.83 -25.29
C GLU A 308 1.06 7.48 -24.54
N SER A 309 1.09 6.39 -23.77
CA SER A 309 2.27 6.05 -22.96
C SER A 309 3.52 5.73 -23.79
N ASP A 310 4.70 5.90 -23.22
CA ASP A 310 5.93 5.41 -23.85
C ASP A 310 6.03 3.87 -23.75
N ARG A 311 6.76 3.25 -24.69
CA ARG A 311 7.01 1.79 -24.65
C ARG A 311 7.78 1.35 -23.40
N THR A 312 8.59 2.23 -22.82
CA THR A 312 9.32 1.99 -21.57
C THR A 312 8.39 1.90 -20.35
N GLN A 313 7.18 2.47 -20.45
CA GLN A 313 6.19 2.46 -19.38
C GLN A 313 5.27 1.22 -19.44
N LYS A 314 5.60 0.22 -20.25
CA LYS A 314 4.81 -1.01 -20.42
C LYS A 314 4.38 -1.61 -19.09
N ASP A 315 5.35 -1.89 -18.22
CA ASP A 315 5.07 -2.59 -16.96
C ASP A 315 4.23 -1.72 -16.02
N LEU A 316 4.44 -0.40 -16.02
CA LEU A 316 3.64 0.54 -15.24
C LEU A 316 2.17 0.53 -15.68
N MET A 317 1.90 0.55 -16.99
CA MET A 317 0.54 0.52 -17.55
C MET A 317 -0.18 -0.81 -17.25
N ILE A 318 0.53 -1.92 -17.36
CA ILE A 318 0.01 -3.26 -17.05
C ILE A 318 -0.33 -3.34 -15.55
N ARG A 319 0.58 -2.89 -14.68
CA ARG A 319 0.34 -2.86 -13.24
C ARG A 319 -0.82 -1.94 -12.87
N LEU A 320 -0.94 -0.77 -13.49
CA LEU A 320 -2.08 0.12 -13.25
C LEU A 320 -3.40 -0.57 -13.60
N THR A 321 -3.47 -1.18 -14.78
CA THR A 321 -4.66 -1.94 -15.22
C THR A 321 -4.99 -3.06 -14.24
N LEU A 322 -3.99 -3.84 -13.83
CA LEU A 322 -4.14 -4.91 -12.85
C LEU A 322 -4.72 -4.39 -11.53
N ASN A 323 -4.16 -3.32 -10.98
CA ASN A 323 -4.60 -2.78 -9.69
C ASN A 323 -6.01 -2.15 -9.76
N LEU A 324 -6.47 -1.70 -10.94
CA LEU A 324 -7.83 -1.22 -11.17
C LEU A 324 -8.86 -2.37 -11.31
N LEU A 325 -8.43 -3.59 -11.62
CA LEU A 325 -9.28 -4.78 -11.70
C LEU A 325 -9.54 -5.44 -10.33
N GLU A 326 -8.81 -5.02 -9.30
CA GLU A 326 -8.94 -5.53 -7.94
C GLU A 326 -10.19 -4.96 -7.25
N ASP A 327 -10.91 -5.80 -6.51
CA ASP A 327 -12.03 -5.34 -5.68
C ASP A 327 -11.55 -4.59 -4.43
N ASP A 328 -12.48 -3.83 -3.85
CA ASP A 328 -12.32 -3.09 -2.60
C ASP A 328 -12.43 -3.99 -1.35
N GLU A 329 -12.82 -5.26 -1.52
CA GLU A 329 -13.02 -6.26 -0.45
C GLU A 329 -11.80 -7.17 -0.22
#